data_AF-A0A367LWE6-F1
#
_entry.id   AF-A0A367LWE6-F1
#
_cell.length_a   1.000
_cell.length_b   1.000
_cell.length_c   1.000
_cell.angle_alpha   90.00
_cell.angle_beta   90.00
_cell.angle_gamma   90.00
#
_symmetry.space_group_name_H-M   'P 1'
#
loop_
_entity.id
_entity.type
_entity.pdbx_description
1 polymer ?
#
loop_
_entity_poly.entity_id
_entity_poly.type
_entity_poly.pdbx_seq_one_letter_code
_entity_poly.pdbx_strand_id
1 'polypeptide(L)'
;LGPVAVFGASNFPLAFSTAGGDSAAALAAGCPVVVKAHGGHMATAECVADAILQAAADSGMPDGVFNMVYGSGVGEALVRQPAIRAVGFTGSLKGGRALCDLAAARPQPSPVVAEMSS
;
A
#
# COMPACT_ATOMS: atom_id res chain seq x y z
N LEU A 1 3.80 4.04 13.55
CA LEU A 1 2.51 3.29 13.64
C LEU A 1 2.74 1.78 13.56
N GLY A 2 3.59 1.35 12.61
CA GLY A 2 3.89 -0.03 12.23
C GLY A 2 3.56 -0.21 10.74
N PRO A 3 3.51 -1.45 10.22
CA PRO A 3 3.35 -1.71 8.79
C PRO A 3 2.14 -1.02 8.15
N VAL A 4 2.30 -0.45 6.96
CA VAL A 4 1.25 0.28 6.21
C VAL A 4 0.92 -0.46 4.92
N ALA A 5 -0.37 -0.69 4.67
CA ALA A 5 -0.85 -1.21 3.40
C ALA A 5 -1.13 -0.04 2.43
N VAL A 6 -0.61 -0.11 1.20
CA VAL A 6 -0.80 0.93 0.18
C VAL A 6 -1.48 0.37 -1.05
N PHE A 7 -2.55 1.02 -1.50
CA PHE A 7 -3.30 0.69 -2.70
C PHE A 7 -3.17 1.82 -3.72
N GLY A 8 -2.35 1.58 -4.74
CA GLY A 8 -2.03 2.56 -5.78
C GLY A 8 -3.19 2.87 -6.72
N ALA A 9 -3.22 4.10 -7.21
CA ALA A 9 -4.17 4.61 -8.18
C ALA A 9 -3.94 4.02 -9.58
N SER A 10 -5.01 3.90 -10.37
CA SER A 10 -4.92 3.46 -11.77
C SER A 10 -4.37 4.55 -12.70
N ASN A 11 -4.74 5.81 -12.46
CA ASN A 11 -4.51 6.95 -13.33
C ASN A 11 -3.13 7.61 -13.15
N PHE A 12 -2.45 7.36 -12.04
CA PHE A 12 -1.11 7.86 -11.74
C PHE A 12 -0.18 6.69 -11.38
N PRO A 13 0.28 5.91 -12.38
CA PRO A 13 0.99 4.64 -12.16
C PRO A 13 2.36 4.78 -11.51
N LEU A 14 2.85 6.01 -11.33
CA LEU A 14 4.11 6.33 -10.63
C LEU A 14 3.80 7.09 -9.33
N ALA A 15 3.38 8.35 -9.44
CA ALA A 15 3.30 9.30 -8.31
C ALA A 15 2.26 8.95 -7.23
N PHE A 16 1.26 8.12 -7.54
CA PHE A 16 0.24 7.66 -6.58
C PHE A 16 0.14 6.12 -6.61
N SER A 17 1.28 5.44 -6.75
CA SER A 17 1.35 3.99 -6.88
C SER A 17 2.48 3.41 -6.00
N THR A 18 3.25 2.45 -6.50
CA THR A 18 4.26 1.68 -5.77
C THR A 18 5.24 2.55 -4.97
N ALA A 19 5.83 3.57 -5.60
CA ALA A 19 6.68 4.58 -4.95
C ALA A 19 5.97 5.94 -4.84
N GLY A 20 4.64 5.94 -4.78
CA GLY A 20 3.84 7.15 -4.71
C GLY A 20 3.90 7.83 -3.34
N GLY A 21 3.14 8.91 -3.21
CA GLY A 21 3.09 9.73 -1.99
C GLY A 21 2.88 8.92 -0.70
N ASP A 22 1.93 7.98 -0.70
CA ASP A 22 1.63 7.16 0.48
C ASP A 22 2.81 6.25 0.88
N SER A 23 3.43 5.56 -0.07
CA SER A 23 4.61 4.73 0.18
C SER A 23 5.78 5.58 0.69
N ALA A 24 6.05 6.71 0.04
CA ALA A 24 7.13 7.61 0.41
C ALA A 24 6.94 8.18 1.82
N ALA A 25 5.72 8.64 2.15
CA ALA A 25 5.38 9.18 3.46
C ALA A 25 5.46 8.11 4.56
N ALA A 26 4.97 6.89 4.29
CA ALA A 26 5.03 5.79 5.24
C ALA A 26 6.48 5.37 5.53
N LEU A 27 7.32 5.21 4.50
CA LEU A 27 8.76 4.91 4.68
C LEU A 27 9.48 6.03 5.44
N ALA A 28 9.21 7.30 5.10
CA ALA A 28 9.79 8.45 5.80
C ALA A 28 9.38 8.51 7.28
N ALA A 29 8.18 8.05 7.62
CA ALA A 29 7.71 7.91 9.00
C ALA A 29 8.25 6.66 9.71
N GLY A 30 9.18 5.91 9.11
CA GLY A 30 9.77 4.70 9.65
C GLY A 30 8.80 3.50 9.68
N CYS A 31 7.79 3.49 8.81
CA CYS A 31 6.83 2.40 8.72
C CYS A 31 7.15 1.49 7.51
N PRO A 32 7.28 0.16 7.70
CA PRO A 32 7.37 -0.76 6.58
C PRO A 32 6.14 -0.68 5.68
N VAL A 33 6.31 -0.86 4.38
CA VAL A 33 5.24 -0.72 3.39
C VAL A 33 4.93 -2.06 2.72
N VAL A 34 3.64 -2.37 2.60
CA VAL A 34 3.14 -3.47 1.78
C VAL A 34 2.23 -2.90 0.70
N VAL A 35 2.71 -2.88 -0.54
CA VAL A 35 1.93 -2.38 -1.69
C VAL A 35 1.07 -3.52 -2.25
N LYS A 36 -0.21 -3.24 -2.48
CA LYS A 36 -1.05 -4.09 -3.33
C LYS A 36 -0.93 -3.59 -4.77
N ALA A 37 -0.30 -4.36 -5.65
CA ALA A 37 -0.09 -4.00 -7.03
C ALA A 37 -1.43 -3.77 -7.77
N HIS A 38 -1.56 -2.64 -8.46
CA HIS A 38 -2.76 -2.35 -9.23
C HIS A 38 -2.71 -3.09 -10.58
N GLY A 39 -3.79 -3.81 -10.92
CA GLY A 39 -3.81 -4.67 -12.11
C GLY A 39 -3.69 -3.92 -13.44
N GLY A 40 -3.96 -2.62 -13.45
CA GLY A 40 -3.85 -1.76 -14.63
C GLY A 40 -2.42 -1.40 -15.06
N HIS A 41 -1.39 -1.68 -14.25
CA HIS A 41 0.00 -1.28 -14.55
C HIS A 41 1.05 -2.18 -13.89
N MET A 42 0.83 -3.49 -13.89
CA MET A 42 1.69 -4.44 -13.15
C MET A 42 3.18 -4.35 -13.52
N ALA A 43 3.52 -4.28 -14.81
CA ALA A 43 4.92 -4.17 -15.23
C ALA A 43 5.59 -2.89 -14.71
N THR A 44 4.87 -1.76 -14.68
CA THR A 44 5.37 -0.52 -14.08
C THR A 44 5.58 -0.68 -12.58
N ALA A 45 4.62 -1.32 -11.89
CA ALA A 45 4.72 -1.56 -10.46
C ALA A 45 5.92 -2.46 -10.11
N GLU A 46 6.17 -3.50 -10.90
CA GLU A 46 7.33 -4.41 -10.76
C GLU A 46 8.66 -3.67 -10.91
N CYS A 47 8.85 -2.91 -12.00
CA CYS A 47 10.08 -2.15 -12.20
C CYS A 47 10.37 -1.18 -11.04
N VAL A 48 9.33 -0.55 -10.48
CA VAL A 48 9.48 0.35 -9.34
C VAL A 48 9.78 -0.42 -8.05
N ALA A 49 9.15 -1.58 -7.82
CA ALA A 49 9.44 -2.43 -6.68
C ALA A 49 10.89 -2.93 -6.69
N ASP A 50 11.40 -3.35 -7.84
CA ASP A 50 12.80 -3.77 -8.00
C ASP A 50 13.77 -2.63 -7.66
N ALA A 51 13.47 -1.40 -8.10
CA ALA A 51 14.26 -0.22 -7.77
C ALA A 51 14.25 0.07 -6.25
N ILE A 52 13.11 -0.08 -5.57
CA ILE A 52 13.01 0.09 -4.12
C ILE A 52 13.81 -1.00 -3.39
N LEU A 53 13.69 -2.26 -3.82
CA LEU A 53 14.40 -3.38 -3.19
C LEU A 53 15.91 -3.24 -3.34
N GLN A 54 16.39 -2.84 -4.52
CA GLN A 54 17.81 -2.54 -4.73
C GLN A 54 18.27 -1.39 -3.81
N ALA A 55 17.52 -0.30 -3.75
CA ALA A 55 17.87 0.84 -2.88
C ALA A 55 17.86 0.46 -1.39
N ALA A 56 16.93 -0.39 -0.95
CA ALA A 56 16.87 -0.89 0.42
C ALA A 56 18.12 -1.75 0.75
N ALA A 57 18.54 -2.61 -0.17
CA ALA A 57 19.76 -3.40 -0.01
C ALA A 57 21.01 -2.51 0.03
N ASP A 58 21.15 -1.57 -0.91
CA ASP A 58 22.30 -0.66 -1.01
C ASP A 58 22.45 0.25 0.22
N SER A 59 21.33 0.58 0.87
CA SER A 59 21.30 1.41 2.08
C SER A 59 21.32 0.62 3.39
N GLY A 60 21.37 -0.72 3.34
CA GLY A 60 21.39 -1.57 4.53
C GLY A 60 20.10 -1.52 5.36
N MET A 61 18.96 -1.27 4.71
CA MET A 61 17.66 -1.28 5.38
C MET A 61 17.29 -2.69 5.87
N PRO A 62 16.48 -2.82 6.94
CA PRO A 62 16.03 -4.12 7.41
C PRO A 62 15.22 -4.89 6.36
N ASP A 63 15.34 -6.21 6.37
CA ASP A 63 14.51 -7.10 5.55
C ASP A 63 13.02 -6.82 5.78
N GLY A 64 12.26 -6.82 4.68
CA GLY A 64 10.82 -6.58 4.72
C GLY A 64 10.42 -5.11 4.94
N VAL A 65 11.35 -4.15 4.87
CA VAL A 65 11.02 -2.71 4.86
C VAL A 65 10.03 -2.36 3.74
N PHE A 66 10.08 -3.08 2.62
CA PHE A 66 9.15 -2.98 1.50
C PHE A 66 8.75 -4.37 1.02
N ASN A 67 7.45 -4.57 0.74
CA ASN A 67 6.91 -5.78 0.12
C ASN A 67 5.83 -5.39 -0.90
N MET A 68 5.61 -6.25 -1.90
CA MET A 68 4.53 -6.08 -2.86
C MET A 68 3.74 -7.39 -3.04
N VAL A 69 2.41 -7.28 -3.05
CA VAL A 69 1.50 -8.41 -3.24
C VAL A 69 0.64 -8.22 -4.49
N TYR A 70 0.32 -9.34 -5.13
CA TYR A 70 -0.33 -9.39 -6.44
C TYR A 70 -1.68 -10.11 -6.39
N GLY A 71 -2.48 -9.90 -7.43
CA GLY A 71 -3.75 -10.62 -7.62
C GLY A 71 -4.99 -9.81 -7.24
N SER A 72 -6.14 -10.31 -7.70
CA SER A 72 -7.46 -9.84 -7.27
C SER A 72 -7.84 -10.47 -5.93
N GLY A 73 -8.62 -9.77 -5.10
CA GLY A 73 -9.11 -10.31 -3.82
C GLY A 73 -8.11 -10.29 -2.65
N VAL A 74 -6.80 -10.15 -2.89
CA VAL A 74 -5.79 -10.10 -1.81
C VAL A 74 -5.87 -8.83 -0.95
N GLY A 75 -6.53 -7.78 -1.46
CA GLY A 75 -6.64 -6.49 -0.77
C GLY A 75 -7.38 -6.57 0.56
N GLU A 76 -8.48 -7.32 0.61
CA GLU A 76 -9.25 -7.48 1.85
C GLU A 76 -8.45 -8.22 2.91
N ALA A 77 -7.79 -9.31 2.51
CA ALA A 77 -6.92 -10.08 3.38
C ALA A 77 -5.79 -9.21 3.93
N LEU A 78 -5.18 -8.36 3.09
CA LEU A 78 -4.14 -7.41 3.50
C LEU A 78 -4.66 -6.42 4.54
N VAL A 79 -5.81 -5.79 4.32
CA VAL A 79 -6.39 -4.83 5.29
C VAL A 79 -6.77 -5.50 6.60
N ARG A 80 -7.19 -6.78 6.58
CA ARG A 80 -7.53 -7.54 7.79
C ARG A 80 -6.32 -8.06 8.56
N GLN A 81 -5.10 -8.03 7.99
CA GLN A 81 -3.92 -8.54 8.67
C GLN A 81 -3.69 -7.79 10.00
N PRO A 82 -3.59 -8.48 11.15
CA PRO A 82 -3.41 -7.83 12.45
C PRO A 82 -2.18 -6.92 12.54
N ALA A 83 -1.13 -7.25 11.77
CA ALA A 83 0.12 -6.50 11.74
C ALA A 83 0.02 -5.17 10.98
N ILE A 84 -0.94 -5.00 10.06
CA ILE A 84 -1.13 -3.74 9.33
C ILE A 84 -1.74 -2.70 10.27
N ARG A 85 -1.11 -1.54 10.38
CA ARG A 85 -1.45 -0.48 11.34
C ARG A 85 -2.09 0.74 10.70
N ALA A 86 -1.99 0.90 9.39
CA ALA A 86 -2.70 1.91 8.62
C ALA A 86 -2.88 1.47 7.16
N VAL A 87 -3.82 2.10 6.46
CA VAL A 87 -4.07 1.87 5.02
C VAL A 87 -4.07 3.21 4.28
N GLY A 88 -3.29 3.30 3.21
CA GLY A 88 -3.37 4.35 2.19
C GLY A 88 -4.07 3.83 0.95
N PHE A 89 -5.03 4.58 0.42
CA PHE A 89 -5.81 4.18 -0.75
C PHE A 89 -6.09 5.38 -1.66
N THR A 90 -5.88 5.20 -2.97
CA THR A 90 -6.39 6.12 -3.98
C THR A 90 -7.17 5.33 -5.02
N GLY A 91 -8.45 5.66 -5.22
CA GLY A 91 -9.29 4.96 -6.18
C GLY A 91 -10.78 5.27 -6.07
N SER A 92 -11.62 4.30 -6.45
CA SER A 92 -13.07 4.49 -6.47
C SER A 92 -13.68 4.62 -5.07
N LEU A 93 -14.78 5.38 -4.96
CA LEU A 93 -15.61 5.48 -3.75
C LEU A 93 -16.04 4.11 -3.21
N LYS A 94 -16.50 3.21 -4.08
CA LYS A 94 -16.93 1.86 -3.68
C LYS A 94 -15.78 1.07 -3.04
N GLY A 95 -14.61 1.08 -3.67
CA GLY A 95 -13.43 0.39 -3.18
C GLY A 95 -12.93 0.97 -1.86
N GLY A 96 -12.77 2.30 -1.80
CA GLY A 96 -12.29 2.99 -0.60
C GLY A 96 -13.24 2.77 0.58
N ARG A 97 -14.54 2.89 0.37
CA ARG A 97 -15.54 2.65 1.43
C ARG A 97 -15.48 1.21 1.95
N ALA A 98 -15.37 0.23 1.07
CA ALA A 98 -15.22 -1.16 1.48
C ALA A 98 -13.98 -1.37 2.36
N LEU A 99 -12.84 -0.76 2.01
CA LEU A 99 -11.63 -0.85 2.84
C LEU A 99 -11.79 -0.15 4.20
N CYS A 100 -12.47 1.00 4.26
CA CYS A 100 -12.79 1.67 5.51
C CYS A 100 -13.66 0.79 6.43
N ASP A 101 -14.72 0.18 5.89
CA ASP A 101 -15.61 -0.69 6.66
C ASP A 101 -14.85 -1.94 7.17
N LEU A 102 -14.00 -2.54 6.33
CA LEU A 102 -13.14 -3.67 6.69
C LEU A 102 -12.17 -3.32 7.82
N ALA A 103 -11.51 -2.16 7.73
CA ALA A 103 -10.55 -1.70 8.72
C ALA A 103 -11.21 -1.38 10.06
N ALA A 104 -12.40 -0.77 10.05
CA ALA A 104 -13.18 -0.45 11.24
C ALA A 104 -13.71 -1.70 11.97
N ALA A 105 -14.01 -2.77 11.22
CA ALA A 105 -14.54 -4.03 11.78
C ALA A 105 -13.46 -4.93 12.43
N ARG A 106 -12.18 -4.55 12.39
CA ARG A 106 -11.09 -5.32 13.00
C ARG A 106 -11.17 -5.27 14.54
N PRO A 107 -10.71 -6.32 15.25
CA PRO A 107 -10.58 -6.28 16.71
C PRO A 107 -9.74 -5.10 17.20
N GLN A 108 -8.70 -4.74 16.44
CA GLN A 108 -7.99 -3.48 16.57
C GLN A 108 -8.18 -2.68 15.27
N PRO A 109 -9.08 -1.67 15.27
CA PRO A 109 -9.30 -0.82 14.11
C PRO A 109 -8.02 -0.12 13.68
N SER A 110 -7.83 0.02 12.37
CA SER A 110 -6.71 0.77 11.78
C SER A 110 -7.22 1.97 11.01
N PRO A 111 -6.56 3.13 11.07
CA PRO A 111 -6.90 4.28 10.25
C PRO A 111 -6.76 3.95 8.76
N VAL A 112 -7.68 4.50 7.97
CA VAL A 112 -7.65 4.48 6.50
C VAL A 112 -7.63 5.92 6.00
N VAL A 113 -6.61 6.27 5.23
CA VAL A 113 -6.56 7.52 4.47
C VAL A 113 -6.89 7.16 3.04
N ALA A 114 -8.04 7.64 2.55
CA ALA A 114 -8.57 7.24 1.26
C ALA A 114 -9.00 8.44 0.43
N GLU A 115 -8.33 8.62 -0.69
CA GLU A 115 -8.73 9.54 -1.75
C GLU A 115 -9.70 8.80 -2.69
N MET A 116 -10.98 9.13 -2.53
CA MET A 116 -12.08 8.50 -3.25
C MET A 116 -12.61 9.50 -4.27
N SER A 117 -12.30 9.28 -5.55
CA SER A 117 -12.68 10.21 -6.63
C SER A 117 -14.16 10.60 -6.57
N SER A 118 -14.42 11.90 -6.74
CA SER A 118 -15.76 12.52 -6.85
C SER A 118 -16.44 12.21 -8.18
#